data_AF-A0A7V6XNF8-F1
#
_entry.id   AF-A0A7V6XNF8-F1
#
_cell.length_a   1.000
_cell.length_b   1.000
_cell.length_c   1.000
_cell.angle_alpha   90.00
_cell.angle_beta   90.00
_cell.angle_gamma   90.00
#
_symmetry.space_group_name_H-M   'P 1'
#
loop_
_entity.id
_entity.type
_entity.pdbx_description
1 polymer ?
#
loop_
_entity_poly.entity_id
_entity_poly.type
_entity_poly.pdbx_seq_one_letter_code
_entity_poly.pdbx_strand_id
1 'polypeptide(L)' 'MENISEKIVVLDFGGQYNQLIARRIRDLGVFSELHPHTITADKLKEMNPKGIILSGGPNSAYGENALT' A
#
# COMPACT_ATOMS: atom_id res chain seq x y z
N MET A 1 -17.62 21.51 4.60
CA MET A 1 -16.23 21.09 4.82
C MET A 1 -16.03 19.83 4.01
N GLU A 2 -15.11 19.82 3.06
CA GLU A 2 -14.74 18.58 2.36
C GLU A 2 -14.17 17.61 3.39
N ASN A 3 -14.88 16.53 3.68
CA ASN A 3 -14.30 15.39 4.38
C ASN A 3 -13.33 14.73 3.41
N ILE A 4 -12.09 15.22 3.36
CA ILE A 4 -10.99 14.51 2.71
C ILE A 4 -10.83 13.22 3.51
N SER A 5 -11.37 12.12 2.99
CA SER A 5 -11.22 10.80 3.59
C SER A 5 -9.73 10.49 3.66
N GLU A 6 -9.18 10.44 4.88
CA GLU A 6 -7.77 10.12 5.08
C GLU A 6 -7.57 8.64 4.76
N LYS A 7 -6.92 8.37 3.63
CA LYS A 7 -6.68 7.04 3.07
C LYS A 7 -5.22 6.66 3.18
N ILE A 8 -4.94 5.46 3.67
CA ILE A 8 -3.63 4.82 3.56
C ILE A 8 -3.68 3.73 2.49
N VAL A 9 -2.72 3.74 1.58
CA VAL A 9 -2.54 2.69 0.57
C VAL A 9 -1.44 1.75 1.02
N VAL A 10 -1.71 0.45 1.00
CA VAL A 10 -0.73 -0.61 1.23
C VAL A 10 -0.39 -1.25 -0.11
N LEU A 11 0.90 -1.23 -0.48
CA LEU A 11 1.40 -1.88 -1.70
C LEU A 11 1.93 -3.27 -1.38
N ASP A 12 1.38 -4.27 -2.06
CA ASP A 12 1.64 -5.69 -1.87
C ASP A 12 2.84 -6.18 -2.70
N PHE A 13 3.96 -6.49 -2.03
CA PHE A 13 5.16 -7.11 -2.60
C PHE A 13 5.22 -8.64 -2.43
N GLY A 14 4.11 -9.29 -2.09
CA GLY A 14 3.99 -10.74 -1.94
C GLY A 14 4.22 -11.26 -0.52
N GLY A 15 4.28 -10.37 0.49
CA GLY A 15 4.42 -10.76 1.90
C GLY A 15 3.19 -11.47 2.47
N GLN A 16 3.41 -12.34 3.46
CA GLN A 16 2.31 -13.09 4.10
C GLN A 16 1.37 -12.22 4.95
N TYR A 17 1.76 -10.98 5.27
CA TYR A 17 1.10 -10.14 6.27
C TYR A 17 0.35 -8.93 5.71
N ASN A 18 0.22 -8.77 4.39
CA ASN A 18 -0.28 -7.52 3.80
C ASN A 18 -1.75 -7.23 4.18
N GLN A 19 -2.57 -8.27 4.23
CA GLN A 19 -3.96 -8.18 4.71
C GLN A 19 -4.05 -7.79 6.19
N LEU A 20 -3.08 -8.23 7.02
CA LEU A 20 -3.01 -7.86 8.42
C LEU A 20 -2.64 -6.38 8.59
N ILE A 21 -1.72 -5.86 7.80
CA ILE A 21 -1.38 -4.42 7.78
C ILE A 21 -2.64 -3.60 7.46
N ALA A 22 -3.35 -3.94 6.37
CA ALA A 22 -4.57 -3.25 5.99
C ALA A 22 -5.65 -3.30 7.09
N ARG A 23 -5.80 -4.45 7.76
CA ARG A 23 -6.71 -4.62 8.90
C ARG A 23 -6.31 -3.75 10.09
N ARG A 24 -5.02 -3.69 10.47
CA ARG A 24 -4.55 -2.87 11.58
C ARG A 24 -4.81 -1.39 11.37
N ILE A 25 -4.69 -0.89 10.15
CA ILE A 25 -5.04 0.50 9.82
C ILE A 25 -6.55 0.75 10.06
N ARG A 26 -7.40 -0.21 9.67
CA ARG A 26 -8.86 -0.10 9.89
C ARG A 26 -9.22 -0.22 11.37
N ASP A 27 -8.52 -1.05 12.14
CA ASP A 27 -8.68 -1.15 13.59
C ASP A 27 -8.38 0.21 14.28
N LEU A 28 -7.54 1.06 13.67
CA LEU A 28 -7.25 2.43 14.12
C LEU A 28 -8.26 3.48 13.61
N GLY A 29 -9.31 3.07 12.91
CA GLY A 29 -10.35 3.97 12.39
C GLY A 29 -9.97 4.71 11.10
N VAL A 30 -8.89 4.30 10.43
CA VAL A 30 -8.42 4.93 9.18
C VAL A 30 -8.79 4.06 7.98
N PHE A 31 -9.24 4.69 6.89
CA PHE A 31 -9.57 3.96 5.67
C PHE A 31 -8.30 3.42 4.99
N SER A 32 -8.33 2.15 4.57
CA SER A 32 -7.18 1.51 3.94
C SER A 32 -7.55 0.66 2.72
N GLU A 33 -6.73 0.78 1.68
CA GLU A 33 -6.81 -0.04 0.46
C GLU A 33 -5.51 -0.82 0.25
N LEU A 34 -5.64 -2.07 -0.19
CA LEU A 34 -4.51 -2.92 -0.57
C LEU A 34 -4.43 -2.98 -2.09
N HIS A 35 -3.26 -2.68 -2.65
CA HIS A 35 -3.00 -2.65 -4.09
C HIS A 35 -1.75 -3.45 -4.43
N PRO A 36 -1.65 -4.04 -5.64
CA PRO A 36 -0.42 -4.66 -6.09
C PRO A 36 0.70 -3.62 -6.19
N HIS A 37 1.95 -4.00 -5.89
CA HIS A 37 3.11 -3.12 -6.01
C HIS A 37 3.39 -2.63 -7.44
N THR A 38 2.73 -3.20 -8.45
CA THR A 38 2.83 -2.80 -9.87
C THR A 38 1.91 -1.63 -10.26
N ILE A 39 1.13 -1.09 -9.32
CA ILE A 39 0.33 0.11 -9.57
C ILE A 39 1.22 1.30 -9.95
N THR A 40 0.78 2.10 -10.92
CA THR A 40 1.55 3.25 -11.38
C THR A 40 1.47 4.42 -10.41
N ALA A 41 2.51 5.26 -10.41
CA ALA A 41 2.55 6.48 -9.60
C ALA A 41 1.39 7.43 -9.91
N ASP A 42 0.94 7.51 -11.17
CA ASP A 42 -0.17 8.39 -11.54
C ASP A 42 -1.51 7.91 -10.98
N LYS A 43 -1.77 6.60 -11.00
CA LYS A 43 -2.93 6.03 -10.30
C LYS A 43 -2.87 6.30 -8.79
N LEU A 44 -1.70 6.18 -8.18
CA LEU A 44 -1.54 6.52 -6.76
C LEU A 44 -1.81 8.00 -6.48
N LYS A 45 -1.39 8.92 -7.36
CA LYS A 45 -1.71 10.34 -7.23
C LYS A 45 -3.21 10.61 -7.34
N GLU A 46 -3.89 9.98 -8.30
CA GLU A 46 -5.35 10.08 -8.46
C GLU A 46 -6.11 9.62 -7.21
N MET A 47 -5.59 8.61 -6.51
CA MET A 47 -6.18 8.11 -5.26
C MET A 47 -6.00 9.05 -4.07
N ASN A 48 -5.10 10.05 -4.18
CA ASN A 48 -4.77 11.04 -3.16
C ASN A 48 -4.55 10.45 -1.74
N PRO A 49 -3.67 9.45 -1.58
CA PRO A 49 -3.42 8.85 -0.28
C PRO A 49 -2.69 9.83 0.65
N LYS A 50 -3.03 9.79 1.94
CA LYS A 50 -2.30 10.49 3.00
C LYS A 50 -0.99 9.82 3.35
N GLY A 51 -0.88 8.52 3.09
CA GLY A 51 0.33 7.74 3.32
C GLY A 51 0.33 6.45 2.52
N ILE A 52 1.55 5.95 2.27
CA ILE A 52 1.79 4.71 1.53
C ILE A 52 2.64 3.80 2.42
N ILE A 53 2.23 2.54 2.53
CA ILE A 53 3.02 1.48 3.17
C ILE A 53 3.48 0.53 2.07
N LEU A 54 4.79 0.35 1.93
CA LEU A 54 5.37 -0.71 1.11
C LEU A 54 5.41 -1.97 1.97
N SER A 55 4.65 -3.00 1.59
CA SER A 55 4.68 -4.26 2.32
C SER A 55 5.99 -4.99 2.08
N GLY A 56 6.31 -5.94 2.96
CA GLY A 56 7.39 -6.87 2.71
C GLY A 56 7.03 -7.91 1.63
N GLY A 57 8.05 -8.63 1.18
CA GLY A 57 7.94 -9.76 0.29
C GLY A 57 9.12 -10.71 0.48
N PRO A 58 9.08 -11.93 -0.07
CA PRO A 58 10.17 -12.91 0.05
C PRO A 58 11.39 -12.54 -0.81
N ASN A 59 11.26 -11.60 -1.73
CA ASN A 59 12.28 -11.26 -2.72
C ASN A 59 13.29 -10.25 -2.17
N SER A 60 14.54 -10.37 -2.61
CA SER A 60 15.56 -9.34 -2.40
C SER A 60 15.29 -8.13 -3.28
N ALA A 61 15.44 -6.92 -2.73
CA ALA A 61 15.37 -5.68 -3.50
C ALA A 61 16.49 -5.55 -4.55
N TYR A 62 17.56 -6.35 -4.42
CA TYR A 62 18.69 -6.40 -5.36
C TYR A 62 18.69 -7.68 -6.21
N GLY A 63 17.63 -8.49 -6.14
CA GLY A 63 17.54 -9.73 -6.91
C GLY A 63 17.41 -9.46 -8.41
N GLU A 64 17.82 -10.42 -9.25
CA GLU A 64 17.79 -10.28 -10.72
C GLU A 64 16.39 -9.95 -11.28
N ASN A 65 15.33 -10.38 -10.60
CA ASN A 65 13.94 -10.12 -10.97
C ASN A 65 13.29 -8.96 -10.17
N ALA A 66 14.09 -8.18 -9.43
CA ALA A 66 13.56 -7.00 -8.74
C ALA A 66 13.19 -5.92 -9.75
N LEU A 67 12.12 -5.19 -9.45
CA LEU A 67 11.72 -4.03 -10.25
C LEU A 67 12.81 -2.96 -10.18
N THR A 68 13.21 -2.46 -11.34
CA THR A 68 14.22 -1.41 -11.53
C THR A 68 13.56 -0.06 -11.80
#